data_AF-A0A6I4T6V8-F1
#
_entry.id   AF-A0A6I4T6V8-F1
#
_cell.length_a   1.000
_cell.length_b   1.000
_cell.length_c   1.000
_cell.angle_alpha   90.00
_cell.angle_beta   90.00
_cell.angle_gamma   90.00
#
_symmetry.space_group_name_H-M   'P 1'
#
loop_
_entity.id
_entity.type
_entity.pdbx_description
1 polymer ?
#
loop_
_entity_poly.entity_id
_entity_poly.type
_entity_poly.pdbx_seq_one_letter_code
_entity_poly.pdbx_strand_id
1 'polypeptide(L)'
;MRKLSAIQISGAALALPLLLSAPLRAEPPAAEPMEAAPMDWSQAARQDILAAYDQYLRNHPGPYDLENPGFPAQLAEARSAGLAIAETAQSELDYRRALAAFSAQLQDGHAVVYDPTNQQKSEAAWPGFVALWRDGALYARTQDSAEPLNRARITACNGEPIVQFLQDTLLTRYFRASEEGQWYVRPSQLFFARSGKLGDEPAECTFAMRGGDNVTLPLSWQSLDEEAEDFASRLIYGEKTPTALREAAPGIFWIGLQDFQPDDAGVAEFKQLYAEVAARREELKHATALVLDLRRNNGGSSVWSHDLAEILWGKSAMASRDRSSAHVDWRASPGNTPMSQRSSRNTAGSAMRMWRVTSPRLPRVWNPH
;
A
#
# COMPACT_ATOMS: atom_id res chain seq x y z
N MET A 1 -63.23 -17.91 29.14
CA MET A 1 -64.03 -17.06 30.05
C MET A 1 -63.55 -15.62 29.86
N ARG A 2 -64.16 -14.84 28.95
CA ARG A 2 -65.22 -13.83 29.21
C ARG A 2 -64.92 -12.91 30.41
N LYS A 3 -64.67 -11.62 30.15
CA LYS A 3 -65.71 -10.58 30.24
C LYS A 3 -65.29 -9.28 29.53
N LEU A 4 -66.21 -8.82 28.69
CA LEU A 4 -66.33 -7.46 28.17
C LEU A 4 -66.68 -6.48 29.30
N SER A 5 -66.36 -5.20 29.10
CA SER A 5 -67.25 -4.09 29.49
C SER A 5 -67.10 -2.88 28.56
N ALA A 6 -68.22 -2.19 28.45
CA ALA A 6 -68.71 -1.28 27.40
C ALA A 6 -68.36 0.21 27.64
N ILE A 7 -68.12 0.99 26.56
CA ILE A 7 -68.94 2.09 25.97
C ILE A 7 -68.81 3.45 26.68
N GLN A 8 -68.37 4.49 25.92
CA GLN A 8 -69.15 5.72 25.70
C GLN A 8 -68.58 6.62 24.58
N ILE A 9 -69.46 7.48 24.08
CA ILE A 9 -69.57 8.07 22.74
C ILE A 9 -69.27 9.58 22.81
N SER A 10 -68.75 10.18 21.72
CA SER A 10 -69.24 11.42 21.07
C SER A 10 -68.13 12.39 20.64
N GLY A 11 -68.32 13.00 19.47
CA GLY A 11 -67.86 14.36 19.18
C GLY A 11 -67.07 14.54 17.89
N ALA A 12 -67.77 14.60 16.75
CA ALA A 12 -67.20 15.09 15.49
C ALA A 12 -67.10 16.63 15.51
N ALA A 13 -65.95 17.17 15.08
CA ALA A 13 -65.81 18.56 14.67
C ALA A 13 -64.95 18.60 13.39
N LEU A 14 -65.61 18.88 12.25
CA LEU A 14 -64.93 19.18 10.99
C LEU A 14 -64.38 20.61 11.07
N ALA A 15 -63.06 20.77 10.84
CA ALA A 15 -62.42 22.05 10.58
C ALA A 15 -62.00 22.13 9.10
N LEU A 16 -62.49 23.16 8.42
CA LEU A 16 -62.18 23.51 7.03
C LEU A 16 -60.80 24.20 6.95
N PRO A 17 -59.88 23.79 6.06
CA PRO A 17 -58.63 24.52 5.86
C PRO A 17 -58.79 25.65 4.82
N LEU A 18 -58.39 26.86 5.21
CA LEU A 18 -58.18 28.01 4.32
C LEU A 18 -56.84 27.88 3.58
N LEU A 19 -56.88 27.84 2.25
CA LEU A 19 -55.71 27.89 1.36
C LEU A 19 -55.29 29.35 1.14
N LEU A 20 -54.13 29.76 1.67
CA LEU A 20 -53.46 30.99 1.25
C LEU A 20 -52.57 30.70 0.02
N SER A 21 -52.82 31.40 -1.08
CA SER A 21 -52.02 31.34 -2.30
C SER A 21 -50.86 32.34 -2.22
N ALA A 22 -49.62 31.86 -2.24
CA ALA A 22 -48.43 32.71 -2.38
C ALA A 22 -48.07 32.88 -3.87
N PRO A 23 -47.59 34.06 -4.31
CA PRO A 23 -47.18 34.27 -5.70
C PRO A 23 -45.87 33.55 -6.02
N LEU A 24 -45.85 32.78 -7.12
CA LEU A 24 -44.66 32.16 -7.68
C LEU A 24 -43.67 33.23 -8.14
N ARG A 25 -42.46 33.26 -7.55
CA ARG A 25 -41.30 33.93 -8.14
C ARG A 25 -40.71 33.01 -9.21
N ALA A 26 -40.56 33.51 -10.43
CA ALA A 26 -39.84 32.81 -11.49
C ALA A 26 -38.35 32.73 -11.13
N GLU A 27 -37.81 31.52 -11.08
CA GLU A 27 -36.38 31.26 -10.92
C GLU A 27 -35.62 31.70 -12.19
N PRO A 28 -34.45 32.35 -12.06
CA PRO A 28 -33.59 32.63 -13.20
C PRO A 28 -33.16 31.29 -13.85
N PRO A 29 -33.03 31.24 -15.19
CA PRO A 29 -32.61 30.02 -15.87
C PRO A 29 -31.25 29.58 -15.32
N ALA A 30 -31.17 28.32 -14.89
CA ALA A 30 -29.93 27.70 -14.47
C ALA A 30 -28.90 27.83 -15.62
N ALA A 31 -27.73 28.38 -15.31
CA ALA A 31 -26.61 28.38 -16.25
C ALA A 31 -26.30 26.93 -16.63
N GLU A 32 -26.31 26.63 -17.92
CA GLU A 32 -25.91 25.31 -18.41
C GLU A 32 -24.48 25.03 -17.91
N PRO A 33 -24.21 23.83 -17.34
CA PRO A 33 -22.88 23.48 -16.89
C PRO A 33 -21.92 23.56 -18.09
N MET A 34 -21.00 24.51 -18.05
CA MET A 34 -19.93 24.64 -19.03
C MET A 34 -19.09 23.37 -18.97
N GLU A 35 -19.26 22.50 -19.96
CA GLU A 35 -18.53 21.25 -20.09
C GLU A 35 -17.03 21.59 -20.11
N ALA A 36 -16.30 21.12 -19.10
CA ALA A 36 -14.87 21.41 -18.99
C ALA A 36 -14.17 20.86 -20.23
N ALA A 37 -13.30 21.66 -20.85
CA ALA A 37 -12.49 21.20 -21.97
C ALA A 37 -11.74 19.91 -21.59
N PRO A 38 -11.68 18.91 -22.49
CA PRO A 38 -11.03 17.64 -22.19
C PRO A 38 -9.58 17.87 -21.78
N MET A 39 -9.17 17.18 -20.70
CA MET A 39 -7.83 17.32 -20.14
C MET A 39 -6.76 16.83 -21.14
N ASP A 40 -5.74 17.64 -21.37
CA ASP A 40 -4.55 17.25 -22.12
C ASP A 40 -3.61 16.46 -21.20
N TRP A 41 -3.81 15.13 -21.16
CA TRP A 41 -3.05 14.21 -20.31
C TRP A 41 -1.56 14.19 -20.64
N SER A 42 -1.20 14.34 -21.92
CA SER A 42 0.20 14.40 -22.35
C SER A 42 0.89 15.65 -21.80
N GLN A 43 0.27 16.82 -21.97
CA GLN A 43 0.81 18.06 -21.44
C GLN A 43 0.89 18.02 -19.90
N ALA A 44 -0.14 17.50 -19.23
CA ALA A 44 -0.16 17.38 -17.78
C ALA A 44 0.98 16.48 -17.27
N ALA A 45 1.13 15.27 -17.85
CA ALA A 45 2.20 14.34 -17.48
C ALA A 45 3.58 14.97 -17.68
N ARG A 46 3.81 15.60 -18.84
CA ARG A 46 5.08 16.25 -19.14
C ARG A 46 5.43 17.34 -18.13
N GLN A 47 4.46 18.19 -17.77
CA GLN A 47 4.66 19.26 -16.79
C GLN A 47 5.03 18.71 -15.42
N ASP A 48 4.32 17.68 -14.96
CA ASP A 48 4.53 17.13 -13.61
C ASP A 48 5.80 16.29 -13.51
N ILE A 49 6.22 15.58 -14.58
CA ILE A 49 7.53 14.93 -14.64
C ILE A 49 8.68 15.94 -14.56
N LEU A 50 8.59 17.05 -15.29
CA LEU A 50 9.62 18.08 -15.24
C LEU A 50 9.66 18.78 -13.88
N ALA A 51 8.49 19.03 -13.28
CA ALA A 51 8.39 19.58 -11.94
C ALA A 51 8.98 18.62 -10.90
N ALA A 52 8.68 17.33 -10.99
CA ALA A 52 9.25 16.32 -10.10
C ALA A 52 10.78 16.28 -10.21
N TYR A 53 11.33 16.18 -11.41
CA TYR A 53 12.78 16.20 -11.65
C TYR A 53 13.46 17.40 -10.98
N ASP A 54 12.87 18.58 -11.14
CA ASP A 54 13.37 19.81 -10.54
C ASP A 54 13.22 19.83 -9.00
N GLN A 55 12.15 19.25 -8.44
CA GLN A 55 12.03 19.06 -6.98
C GLN A 55 13.14 18.15 -6.43
N TYR A 56 13.48 17.06 -7.13
CA TYR A 56 14.57 16.18 -6.72
C TYR A 56 15.92 16.90 -6.75
N LEU A 57 16.24 17.61 -7.84
CA LEU A 57 17.48 18.40 -7.93
C LEU A 57 17.60 19.45 -6.82
N ARG A 58 16.48 20.08 -6.45
CA ARG A 58 16.45 21.16 -5.46
C ARG A 58 16.29 20.70 -4.02
N ASN A 59 15.81 19.50 -3.74
CA ASN A 59 15.45 19.13 -2.37
C ASN A 59 15.96 17.76 -1.93
N HIS A 60 16.24 16.86 -2.87
CA HIS A 60 16.78 15.55 -2.53
C HIS A 60 18.28 15.67 -2.19
N PRO A 61 18.81 14.91 -1.21
CA PRO A 61 20.24 14.90 -0.91
C PRO A 61 21.07 14.20 -1.99
N GLY A 62 20.49 13.18 -2.65
CA GLY A 62 21.17 12.32 -3.62
C GLY A 62 22.04 13.01 -4.68
N PRO A 63 21.65 14.14 -5.31
CA PRO A 63 22.50 14.82 -6.29
C PRO A 63 23.85 15.33 -5.75
N TYR A 64 23.99 15.42 -4.42
CA TYR A 64 25.19 15.90 -3.74
C TYR A 64 25.83 14.81 -2.86
N ASP A 65 25.28 13.59 -2.89
CA ASP A 65 25.77 12.47 -2.12
C ASP A 65 27.04 11.91 -2.77
N LEU A 66 28.18 12.06 -2.08
CA LEU A 66 29.47 11.57 -2.56
C LEU A 66 29.61 10.05 -2.47
N GLU A 67 28.80 9.39 -1.62
CA GLU A 67 28.76 7.93 -1.51
C GLU A 67 27.86 7.31 -2.59
N ASN A 68 27.00 8.12 -3.22
CA ASN A 68 26.15 7.74 -4.35
C ASN A 68 26.34 8.66 -5.57
N PRO A 69 27.54 8.67 -6.19
CA PRO A 69 27.82 9.55 -7.34
C PRO A 69 26.99 9.22 -8.59
N GLY A 70 26.30 8.08 -8.64
CA GLY A 70 25.44 7.67 -9.75
C GLY A 70 24.05 8.34 -9.75
N PHE A 71 23.62 8.90 -8.61
CA PHE A 71 22.26 9.43 -8.46
C PHE A 71 21.87 10.49 -9.51
N PRO A 72 22.71 11.48 -9.88
CA PRO A 72 22.34 12.45 -10.91
C PRO A 72 22.00 11.82 -12.27
N ALA A 73 22.74 10.78 -12.67
CA ALA A 73 22.49 10.06 -13.92
C ALA A 73 21.18 9.27 -13.83
N GLN A 74 20.97 8.55 -12.72
CA GLN A 74 19.72 7.82 -12.45
C GLN A 74 18.49 8.75 -12.45
N LEU A 75 18.61 9.95 -11.88
CA LEU A 75 17.52 10.94 -11.88
C LEU A 75 17.23 11.46 -13.30
N ALA A 76 18.25 11.60 -14.16
CA ALA A 76 18.06 11.95 -15.58
C ALA A 76 17.40 10.82 -16.37
N GLU A 77 17.74 9.57 -16.09
CA GLU A 77 17.04 8.40 -16.65
C GLU A 77 15.58 8.35 -16.19
N ALA A 78 15.30 8.64 -14.91
CA ALA A 78 13.95 8.70 -14.37
C ALA A 78 13.09 9.73 -15.11
N ARG A 79 13.64 10.93 -15.32
CA ARG A 79 13.00 11.96 -16.15
C ARG A 79 12.70 11.44 -17.56
N SER A 80 13.66 10.77 -18.19
CA SER A 80 13.52 10.29 -19.56
C SER A 80 12.45 9.21 -19.66
N ALA A 81 12.41 8.26 -18.72
CA ALA A 81 11.41 7.21 -18.64
C ALA A 81 9.98 7.77 -18.48
N GLY A 82 9.80 8.73 -17.58
CA GLY A 82 8.51 9.40 -17.39
C GLY A 82 8.07 10.20 -18.63
N LEU A 83 8.99 10.93 -19.26
CA LEU A 83 8.69 11.74 -20.45
C LEU A 83 8.32 10.89 -21.66
N ALA A 84 8.95 9.73 -21.85
CA ALA A 84 8.64 8.84 -22.97
C ALA A 84 7.17 8.38 -22.98
N ILE A 85 6.60 8.09 -21.80
CA ILE A 85 5.17 7.76 -21.66
C ILE A 85 4.30 9.02 -21.75
N ALA A 86 4.74 10.13 -21.14
CA ALA A 86 4.01 11.38 -21.16
C ALA A 86 3.73 11.89 -22.59
N GLU A 87 4.65 11.69 -23.53
CA GLU A 87 4.50 12.15 -24.92
C GLU A 87 3.32 11.53 -25.66
N THR A 88 2.88 10.33 -25.27
CA THR A 88 1.77 9.62 -25.90
C THR A 88 0.58 9.42 -24.97
N ALA A 89 0.56 10.07 -23.79
CA ALA A 89 -0.50 9.88 -22.82
C ALA A 89 -1.83 10.45 -23.32
N GLN A 90 -2.86 9.60 -23.36
CA GLN A 90 -4.21 9.97 -23.82
C GLN A 90 -5.26 9.82 -22.73
N SER A 91 -4.88 9.24 -21.58
CA SER A 91 -5.79 8.94 -20.48
C SER A 91 -5.15 9.24 -19.13
N GLU A 92 -5.99 9.28 -18.10
CA GLU A 92 -5.54 9.34 -16.70
C GLU A 92 -4.63 8.16 -16.34
N LEU A 93 -4.91 6.96 -16.88
CA LEU A 93 -4.06 5.79 -16.66
C LEU A 93 -2.65 5.99 -17.24
N ASP A 94 -2.55 6.55 -18.46
CA ASP A 94 -1.26 6.84 -19.09
C ASP A 94 -0.47 7.92 -18.34
N TYR A 95 -1.18 8.96 -17.87
CA TYR A 95 -0.60 9.96 -16.98
C TYR A 95 -0.01 9.32 -15.71
N ARG A 96 -0.77 8.43 -15.04
CA ARG A 96 -0.27 7.70 -13.85
C ARG A 96 0.91 6.79 -14.19
N ARG A 97 0.88 6.11 -15.34
CA ARG A 97 2.00 5.30 -15.82
C ARG A 97 3.27 6.14 -16.03
N ALA A 98 3.15 7.36 -16.54
CA ALA A 98 4.29 8.27 -16.68
C ALA A 98 4.92 8.62 -15.32
N LEU A 99 4.11 9.01 -14.32
CA LEU A 99 4.60 9.30 -12.96
C LEU A 99 5.25 8.08 -12.30
N ALA A 100 4.66 6.91 -12.52
CA ALA A 100 5.16 5.65 -12.00
C ALA A 100 6.48 5.23 -12.66
N ALA A 101 6.63 5.37 -13.98
CA ALA A 101 7.87 5.10 -14.70
C ALA A 101 9.03 5.97 -14.21
N PHE A 102 8.76 7.26 -13.95
CA PHE A 102 9.74 8.14 -13.30
C PHE A 102 10.17 7.60 -11.93
N SER A 103 9.20 7.28 -11.07
CA SER A 103 9.47 6.84 -9.70
C SER A 103 10.18 5.48 -9.63
N ALA A 104 9.82 4.54 -10.51
CA ALA A 104 10.41 3.21 -10.55
C ALA A 104 11.90 3.25 -10.87
N GLN A 105 12.34 4.17 -11.73
CA GLN A 105 13.75 4.32 -12.11
C GLN A 105 14.63 4.80 -10.94
N LEU A 106 14.06 5.50 -9.95
CA LEU A 106 14.78 5.92 -8.75
C LEU A 106 15.15 4.76 -7.84
N GLN A 107 14.48 3.60 -7.99
CA GLN A 107 14.69 2.40 -7.18
C GLN A 107 14.63 2.64 -5.66
N ASP A 108 13.81 3.60 -5.22
CA ASP A 108 13.63 3.95 -3.81
C ASP A 108 12.15 3.99 -3.46
N GLY A 109 11.75 3.12 -2.52
CA GLY A 109 10.36 3.03 -2.04
C GLY A 109 9.86 4.26 -1.27
N HIS A 110 10.73 5.17 -0.87
CA HIS A 110 10.39 6.39 -0.12
C HIS A 110 10.41 7.66 -0.99
N ALA A 111 10.94 7.55 -2.20
CA ALA A 111 11.10 8.63 -3.16
C ALA A 111 10.17 8.39 -4.36
N VAL A 112 8.90 8.77 -4.21
CA VAL A 112 7.87 8.54 -5.23
C VAL A 112 7.15 9.83 -5.61
N VAL A 113 6.74 9.91 -6.88
CA VAL A 113 5.82 10.92 -7.40
C VAL A 113 4.47 10.24 -7.57
N TYR A 114 3.42 10.82 -7.00
CA TYR A 114 2.09 10.23 -7.03
C TYR A 114 1.02 11.29 -7.25
N ASP A 115 -0.10 10.87 -7.84
CA ASP A 115 -1.30 11.70 -7.97
C ASP A 115 -2.13 11.62 -6.68
N PRO A 116 -2.34 12.73 -5.95
CA PRO A 116 -3.13 12.73 -4.72
C PRO A 116 -4.65 12.68 -4.95
N THR A 117 -5.12 12.89 -6.18
CA THR A 117 -6.57 12.91 -6.51
C THR A 117 -7.15 11.55 -6.78
N ASN A 118 -6.30 10.52 -6.89
CA ASN A 118 -6.72 9.15 -7.02
C ASN A 118 -7.37 8.64 -5.72
N GLN A 119 -8.64 8.97 -5.57
CA GLN A 119 -9.52 8.50 -4.49
C GLN A 119 -10.65 7.65 -5.04
N GLN A 120 -10.47 7.00 -6.19
CA GLN A 120 -11.53 6.15 -6.74
C GLN A 120 -11.67 4.92 -5.85
N LYS A 121 -12.53 5.06 -4.83
CA LYS A 121 -12.92 3.99 -3.93
C LYS A 121 -13.91 3.12 -4.68
N SER A 122 -13.44 2.01 -5.22
CA SER A 122 -14.35 0.91 -5.55
C SER A 122 -14.44 -0.04 -4.36
N GLU A 123 -15.48 -0.89 -4.38
CA GLU A 123 -15.56 -1.98 -3.42
C GLU A 123 -14.39 -2.94 -3.58
N ALA A 124 -13.95 -3.50 -2.45
CA ALA A 124 -12.91 -4.52 -2.42
C ALA A 124 -13.34 -5.73 -3.24
N ALA A 125 -12.45 -6.22 -4.09
CA ALA A 125 -12.78 -7.31 -5.01
C ALA A 125 -11.62 -8.27 -5.25
N TRP A 126 -11.97 -9.50 -5.62
CA TRP A 126 -11.02 -10.56 -5.95
C TRP A 126 -11.64 -11.58 -6.92
N PRO A 127 -10.86 -12.39 -7.65
CA PRO A 127 -11.37 -13.32 -8.67
C PRO A 127 -11.72 -14.72 -8.10
N GLY A 128 -11.84 -14.87 -6.77
CA GLY A 128 -12.08 -16.17 -6.12
C GLY A 128 -10.83 -17.02 -5.86
N PHE A 129 -9.63 -16.47 -6.10
CA PHE A 129 -8.36 -17.08 -5.71
C PHE A 129 -7.34 -16.02 -5.32
N VAL A 130 -6.31 -16.46 -4.59
CA VAL A 130 -5.11 -15.67 -4.26
C VAL A 130 -4.00 -16.06 -5.20
N ALA A 131 -3.42 -15.09 -5.91
CA ALA A 131 -2.28 -15.30 -6.79
C ALA A 131 -0.97 -15.16 -6.00
N LEU A 132 -0.20 -16.24 -5.85
CA LEU A 132 1.05 -16.26 -5.07
C LEU A 132 2.25 -16.51 -5.98
N TRP A 133 3.26 -15.64 -5.89
CA TRP A 133 4.52 -15.86 -6.59
C TRP A 133 5.43 -16.79 -5.78
N ARG A 134 5.78 -17.95 -6.32
CA ARG A 134 6.67 -18.92 -5.68
C ARG A 134 7.57 -19.54 -6.74
N ASP A 135 8.84 -19.74 -6.43
CA ASP A 135 9.79 -20.45 -7.30
C ASP A 135 9.83 -19.92 -8.76
N GLY A 136 9.76 -18.60 -8.93
CA GLY A 136 9.80 -17.94 -10.24
C GLY A 136 8.50 -18.04 -11.07
N ALA A 137 7.38 -18.42 -10.46
CA ALA A 137 6.09 -18.51 -11.14
C ALA A 137 4.92 -18.03 -10.26
N LEU A 138 3.82 -17.64 -10.91
CA LEU A 138 2.58 -17.25 -10.24
C LEU A 138 1.61 -18.43 -10.16
N TYR A 139 1.06 -18.70 -8.99
CA TYR A 139 0.13 -19.80 -8.75
C TYR A 139 -1.18 -19.30 -8.13
N ALA A 140 -2.31 -19.83 -8.60
CA ALA A 140 -3.59 -19.61 -7.95
C ALA A 140 -3.76 -20.49 -6.71
N ARG A 141 -4.39 -19.96 -5.66
CA ARG A 141 -4.81 -20.69 -4.47
C ARG A 141 -6.26 -20.34 -4.15
N THR A 142 -7.11 -21.34 -4.06
CA THR A 142 -8.54 -21.22 -3.77
C THR A 142 -8.83 -21.65 -2.33
N GLN A 143 -9.94 -21.17 -1.76
CA GLN A 143 -10.38 -21.55 -0.41
C GLN A 143 -10.67 -23.05 -0.34
N ASP A 144 -11.47 -23.57 -1.29
CA ASP A 144 -11.61 -25.01 -1.47
C ASP A 144 -10.41 -25.57 -2.25
N SER A 145 -9.65 -26.44 -1.57
CA SER A 145 -8.46 -27.07 -2.14
C SER A 145 -8.74 -28.08 -3.26
N ALA A 146 -10.00 -28.53 -3.40
CA ALA A 146 -10.45 -29.44 -4.45
C ALA A 146 -10.77 -28.71 -5.77
N GLU A 147 -10.93 -27.38 -5.75
CA GLU A 147 -11.18 -26.58 -6.94
C GLU A 147 -10.07 -26.78 -7.99
N PRO A 148 -10.40 -26.92 -9.29
CA PRO A 148 -9.42 -27.21 -10.34
C PRO A 148 -8.28 -26.19 -10.44
N LEU A 149 -8.56 -24.92 -10.12
CA LEU A 149 -7.57 -23.85 -10.15
C LEU A 149 -6.58 -23.89 -8.98
N ASN A 150 -6.86 -24.65 -7.92
CA ASN A 150 -5.95 -24.71 -6.79
C ASN A 150 -4.57 -25.23 -7.22
N ARG A 151 -3.55 -24.39 -7.02
CA ARG A 151 -2.15 -24.63 -7.41
C ARG A 151 -1.93 -24.72 -8.93
N ALA A 152 -2.89 -24.29 -9.75
CA ALA A 152 -2.66 -24.06 -11.17
C ALA A 152 -1.68 -22.89 -11.36
N ARG A 153 -0.80 -22.99 -12.35
CA ARG A 153 0.16 -21.92 -12.65
C ARG A 153 -0.49 -20.91 -13.58
N ILE A 154 -0.47 -19.64 -13.20
CA ILE A 154 -0.91 -18.53 -14.06
C ILE A 154 0.25 -18.20 -15.00
N THR A 155 0.01 -18.31 -16.30
CA THR A 155 1.06 -18.21 -17.33
C THR A 155 0.91 -16.96 -18.20
N ALA A 156 -0.30 -16.43 -18.33
CA ALA A 156 -0.60 -15.20 -19.03
C ALA A 156 -1.86 -14.55 -18.44
N CYS A 157 -2.02 -13.24 -18.62
CA CYS A 157 -3.28 -12.55 -18.40
C CYS A 157 -3.52 -11.55 -19.53
N ASN A 158 -4.78 -11.40 -19.96
CA ASN A 158 -5.17 -10.58 -21.11
C ASN A 158 -4.33 -10.84 -22.38
N GLY A 159 -3.96 -12.11 -22.62
CA GLY A 159 -3.13 -12.53 -23.76
C GLY A 159 -1.62 -12.27 -23.61
N GLU A 160 -1.17 -11.68 -22.51
CA GLU A 160 0.22 -11.29 -22.29
C GLU A 160 0.92 -12.24 -21.29
N PRO A 161 2.17 -12.67 -21.55
CA PRO A 161 2.92 -13.51 -20.61
C PRO A 161 2.98 -12.91 -19.20
N ILE A 162 2.76 -13.74 -18.18
CA ILE A 162 2.46 -13.26 -16.82
C ILE A 162 3.52 -12.32 -16.22
N VAL A 163 4.80 -12.52 -16.54
CA VAL A 163 5.89 -11.67 -16.05
C VAL A 163 5.80 -10.27 -16.63
N GLN A 164 5.61 -10.17 -17.95
CA GLN A 164 5.49 -8.89 -18.66
C GLN A 164 4.21 -8.17 -18.18
N PHE A 165 3.10 -8.92 -18.09
CA PHE A 165 1.83 -8.38 -17.62
C PHE A 165 1.93 -7.77 -16.22
N LEU A 166 2.59 -8.48 -15.28
CA LEU A 166 2.79 -7.98 -13.92
C LEU A 166 3.70 -6.76 -13.88
N GLN A 167 4.79 -6.73 -14.65
CA GLN A 167 5.70 -5.59 -14.70
C GLN A 167 5.00 -4.32 -15.19
N ASP A 168 4.22 -4.44 -16.26
CA ASP A 168 3.54 -3.30 -16.88
C ASP A 168 2.34 -2.84 -16.05
N THR A 169 1.57 -3.79 -15.50
CA THR A 169 0.38 -3.50 -14.70
C THR A 169 0.72 -2.94 -13.33
N LEU A 170 1.68 -3.56 -12.63
CA LEU A 170 2.06 -3.13 -11.28
C LEU A 170 2.93 -1.86 -11.28
N LEU A 171 3.37 -1.37 -12.43
CA LEU A 171 4.14 -0.14 -12.53
C LEU A 171 3.42 1.02 -11.83
N THR A 172 2.12 1.21 -12.08
CA THR A 172 1.26 2.23 -11.45
C THR A 172 1.14 2.08 -9.92
N ARG A 173 1.58 0.94 -9.39
CA ARG A 173 1.66 0.59 -7.96
C ARG A 173 3.09 0.63 -7.42
N TYR A 174 3.99 1.32 -8.12
CA TYR A 174 5.40 1.53 -7.80
C TYR A 174 6.21 0.22 -7.67
N PHE A 175 5.84 -0.77 -8.47
CA PHE A 175 6.53 -2.06 -8.49
C PHE A 175 7.95 -1.93 -9.03
N ARG A 176 8.90 -2.54 -8.33
CA ARG A 176 10.32 -2.58 -8.71
C ARG A 176 10.72 -4.03 -8.92
N ALA A 177 10.67 -4.46 -10.17
CA ALA A 177 10.88 -5.85 -10.55
C ALA A 177 12.27 -6.40 -10.17
N SER A 178 13.28 -5.53 -9.99
CA SER A 178 14.61 -5.90 -9.52
C SER A 178 14.65 -6.24 -8.01
N GLU A 179 13.64 -5.86 -7.24
CA GLU A 179 13.52 -6.20 -5.82
C GLU A 179 12.77 -7.53 -5.69
N GLU A 180 13.49 -8.64 -5.54
CA GLU A 180 12.91 -9.98 -5.44
C GLU A 180 11.79 -10.08 -4.39
N GLY A 181 11.93 -9.39 -3.26
CA GLY A 181 10.93 -9.37 -2.20
C GLY A 181 9.56 -8.83 -2.65
N GLN A 182 9.51 -7.94 -3.64
CA GLN A 182 8.24 -7.43 -4.13
C GLN A 182 7.42 -8.47 -4.87
N TRP A 183 8.06 -9.40 -5.57
CA TRP A 183 7.37 -10.47 -6.28
C TRP A 183 6.55 -11.34 -5.34
N TYR A 184 6.97 -11.52 -4.09
CA TYR A 184 6.26 -12.35 -3.11
C TYR A 184 4.89 -11.80 -2.67
N VAL A 185 4.67 -10.49 -2.82
CA VAL A 185 3.50 -9.79 -2.24
C VAL A 185 2.72 -8.97 -3.28
N ARG A 186 3.40 -8.22 -4.16
CA ARG A 186 2.76 -7.26 -5.06
C ARG A 186 1.82 -7.90 -6.09
N PRO A 187 2.17 -9.03 -6.74
CA PRO A 187 1.21 -9.74 -7.59
C PRO A 187 -0.07 -10.11 -6.83
N SER A 188 0.04 -10.61 -5.60
CA SER A 188 -1.15 -10.96 -4.81
C SER A 188 -2.05 -9.75 -4.55
N GLN A 189 -1.49 -8.57 -4.33
CA GLN A 189 -2.25 -7.32 -4.12
C GLN A 189 -2.98 -6.83 -5.39
N LEU A 190 -2.52 -7.19 -6.59
CA LEU A 190 -3.25 -6.92 -7.84
C LEU A 190 -4.48 -7.82 -7.94
N PHE A 191 -4.34 -9.11 -7.64
CA PHE A 191 -5.45 -10.08 -7.68
C PHE A 191 -6.34 -10.02 -6.43
N PHE A 192 -5.96 -9.24 -5.41
CA PHE A 192 -6.70 -9.07 -4.16
C PHE A 192 -6.85 -7.57 -3.88
N ALA A 193 -7.76 -6.94 -4.60
CA ALA A 193 -7.96 -5.49 -4.65
C ALA A 193 -8.68 -4.98 -3.39
N ARG A 194 -8.05 -5.12 -2.22
CA ARG A 194 -8.61 -4.79 -0.90
C ARG A 194 -9.03 -3.33 -0.76
N SER A 195 -8.35 -2.42 -1.44
CA SER A 195 -8.69 -0.98 -1.47
C SER A 195 -9.60 -0.59 -2.63
N GLY A 196 -10.15 -1.58 -3.33
CA GLY A 196 -10.86 -1.39 -4.59
C GLY A 196 -9.96 -1.59 -5.81
N LYS A 197 -10.61 -1.84 -6.94
CA LYS A 197 -10.03 -1.96 -8.26
C LYS A 197 -9.57 -0.60 -8.77
N LEU A 198 -8.39 -0.57 -9.40
CA LEU A 198 -7.82 0.65 -10.00
C LEU A 198 -8.00 0.73 -11.52
N GLY A 199 -8.72 -0.25 -12.10
CA GLY A 199 -9.01 -0.35 -13.53
C GLY A 199 -7.91 -1.03 -14.33
N ASP A 200 -6.87 -1.52 -13.66
CA ASP A 200 -5.72 -2.22 -14.23
C ASP A 200 -5.74 -3.73 -13.93
N GLU A 201 -6.79 -4.21 -13.25
CA GLU A 201 -7.02 -5.61 -12.98
C GLU A 201 -7.29 -6.44 -14.25
N PRO A 202 -6.76 -7.69 -14.36
CA PRO A 202 -6.97 -8.52 -15.53
C PRO A 202 -8.42 -8.96 -15.70
N ALA A 203 -8.88 -9.01 -16.96
CA ALA A 203 -10.20 -9.51 -17.33
C ALA A 203 -10.21 -11.02 -17.51
N GLU A 204 -9.09 -11.60 -17.93
CA GLU A 204 -8.91 -13.05 -18.11
C GLU A 204 -7.46 -13.46 -17.83
N CYS A 205 -7.27 -14.73 -17.47
CA CYS A 205 -5.93 -15.31 -17.35
C CYS A 205 -5.87 -16.74 -17.92
N THR A 206 -4.69 -17.12 -18.38
CA THR A 206 -4.36 -18.46 -18.85
C THR A 206 -3.67 -19.26 -17.75
N PHE A 207 -4.25 -20.40 -17.41
CA PHE A 207 -3.80 -21.29 -16.36
C PHE A 207 -3.23 -22.57 -16.97
N ALA A 208 -2.00 -22.92 -16.61
CA ALA A 208 -1.46 -24.25 -16.81
C ALA A 208 -1.96 -25.15 -15.67
N MET A 209 -2.90 -26.03 -16.00
CA MET A 209 -3.57 -26.95 -15.09
C MET A 209 -2.63 -28.09 -14.71
N ARG A 210 -2.92 -28.76 -13.58
CA ARG A 210 -2.14 -29.93 -13.14
C ARG A 210 -2.15 -31.09 -14.13
N GLY A 211 -3.19 -31.20 -14.96
CA GLY A 211 -3.30 -32.21 -16.02
C GLY A 211 -2.44 -31.93 -17.26
N GLY A 212 -1.77 -30.77 -17.33
CA GLY A 212 -0.94 -30.36 -18.47
C GLY A 212 -1.66 -29.46 -19.49
N ASP A 213 -2.99 -29.37 -19.41
CA ASP A 213 -3.78 -28.48 -20.26
C ASP A 213 -3.58 -27.01 -19.88
N ASN A 214 -3.57 -26.13 -20.88
CA ASN A 214 -3.67 -24.70 -20.68
C ASN A 214 -5.11 -24.25 -20.95
N VAL A 215 -5.70 -23.53 -19.99
CA VAL A 215 -7.07 -23.02 -20.11
C VAL A 215 -7.07 -21.51 -19.84
N THR A 216 -7.63 -20.74 -20.77
CA THR A 216 -7.91 -19.31 -20.55
C THR A 216 -9.31 -19.17 -19.99
N LEU A 217 -9.44 -18.49 -18.84
CA LEU A 217 -10.71 -18.26 -18.17
C LEU A 217 -10.92 -16.76 -17.94
N PRO A 218 -12.14 -16.24 -18.18
CA PRO A 218 -12.50 -14.91 -17.71
C PRO A 218 -12.51 -14.88 -16.18
N LEU A 219 -12.05 -13.78 -15.60
CA LEU A 219 -12.02 -13.60 -14.15
C LEU A 219 -13.33 -12.98 -13.66
N SER A 220 -14.01 -13.68 -12.76
CA SER A 220 -15.21 -13.17 -12.08
C SER A 220 -14.81 -12.41 -10.82
N TRP A 221 -14.61 -11.10 -10.94
CA TRP A 221 -14.33 -10.23 -9.81
C TRP A 221 -15.56 -10.08 -8.92
N GLN A 222 -15.49 -10.65 -7.72
CA GLN A 222 -16.55 -10.65 -6.72
C GLN A 222 -16.15 -9.85 -5.49
N SER A 223 -17.14 -9.43 -4.71
CA SER A 223 -16.93 -8.74 -3.43
C SER A 223 -16.14 -9.63 -2.46
N LEU A 224 -15.41 -8.97 -1.59
CA LEU A 224 -14.49 -9.61 -0.66
C LEU A 224 -15.15 -9.69 0.73
N ASP A 225 -15.33 -10.91 1.25
CA ASP A 225 -15.87 -11.15 2.58
C ASP A 225 -14.73 -11.43 3.61
N GLU A 226 -15.12 -11.55 4.88
CA GLU A 226 -14.15 -11.76 5.98
C GLU A 226 -13.38 -13.07 5.83
N GLU A 227 -14.01 -14.12 5.30
CA GLU A 227 -13.37 -15.43 5.12
C GLU A 227 -12.31 -15.37 4.00
N ALA A 228 -12.62 -14.70 2.89
CA ALA A 228 -11.68 -14.45 1.81
C ALA A 228 -10.51 -13.56 2.27
N GLU A 229 -10.79 -12.53 3.08
CA GLU A 229 -9.77 -11.67 3.69
C GLU A 229 -8.82 -12.47 4.59
N ASP A 230 -9.33 -13.30 5.49
CA ASP A 230 -8.51 -14.14 6.36
C ASP A 230 -7.67 -15.14 5.54
N PHE A 231 -8.31 -15.82 4.58
CA PHE A 231 -7.65 -16.76 3.68
C PHE A 231 -6.48 -16.12 2.92
N ALA A 232 -6.72 -14.95 2.30
CA ALA A 232 -5.69 -14.22 1.58
C ALA A 232 -4.59 -13.71 2.52
N SER A 233 -4.97 -13.13 3.67
CA SER A 233 -4.05 -12.63 4.68
C SER A 233 -3.07 -13.71 5.13
N ARG A 234 -3.54 -14.92 5.44
CA ARG A 234 -2.68 -16.06 5.84
C ARG A 234 -1.78 -16.55 4.71
N LEU A 235 -2.26 -16.57 3.47
CA LEU A 235 -1.46 -17.01 2.33
C LEU A 235 -0.37 -16.02 1.91
N ILE A 236 -0.70 -14.72 1.93
CA ILE A 236 0.21 -13.65 1.51
C ILE A 236 1.23 -13.37 2.61
N TYR A 237 0.77 -13.20 3.84
CA TYR A 237 1.60 -12.71 4.94
C TYR A 237 1.95 -13.78 5.99
N GLY A 238 1.42 -14.99 5.89
CA GLY A 238 1.64 -16.06 6.88
C GLY A 238 0.71 -15.98 8.09
N GLU A 239 0.86 -16.93 9.02
CA GLU A 239 0.10 -16.94 10.28
C GLU A 239 0.48 -15.78 11.19
N LYS A 240 -0.51 -15.23 11.91
CA LYS A 240 -0.23 -14.25 12.96
C LYS A 240 0.37 -14.97 14.17
N THR A 241 1.54 -14.54 14.61
CA THR A 241 2.19 -15.07 15.81
C THR A 241 2.31 -14.00 16.89
N PRO A 242 2.21 -14.36 18.18
CA PRO A 242 2.45 -13.40 19.27
C PRO A 242 3.85 -12.79 19.20
N THR A 243 4.00 -11.56 19.70
CA THR A 243 5.30 -10.93 19.94
C THR A 243 5.93 -11.54 21.18
N ALA A 244 6.51 -12.73 21.03
CA ALA A 244 7.02 -13.53 22.14
C ALA A 244 8.16 -14.46 21.71
N LEU A 245 8.92 -14.94 22.71
CA LEU A 245 9.88 -16.01 22.57
C LEU A 245 9.17 -17.35 22.80
N ARG A 246 9.41 -18.33 21.94
CA ARG A 246 8.87 -19.69 22.09
C ARG A 246 9.90 -20.72 21.67
N GLU A 247 10.01 -21.80 22.41
CA GLU A 247 10.72 -23.00 21.96
C GLU A 247 9.79 -23.82 21.04
N ALA A 248 10.11 -23.91 19.76
CA ALA A 248 9.31 -24.63 18.77
C ALA A 248 9.65 -26.12 18.71
N ALA A 249 10.89 -26.47 19.05
CA ALA A 249 11.41 -27.82 19.21
C ALA A 249 12.65 -27.74 20.12
N PRO A 250 13.13 -28.86 20.69
CA PRO A 250 14.29 -28.84 21.58
C PRO A 250 15.49 -28.07 21.00
N GLY A 251 15.85 -26.95 21.64
CA GLY A 251 16.95 -26.07 21.22
C GLY A 251 16.66 -25.20 19.98
N ILE A 252 15.44 -25.17 19.47
CA ILE A 252 15.02 -24.32 18.35
C ILE A 252 14.01 -23.28 18.86
N PHE A 253 14.46 -22.03 18.89
CA PHE A 253 13.68 -20.90 19.41
C PHE A 253 13.13 -20.04 18.29
N TRP A 254 11.92 -19.54 18.46
CA TRP A 254 11.23 -18.63 17.57
C TRP A 254 10.92 -17.34 18.32
N ILE A 255 11.21 -16.20 17.69
CA ILE A 255 10.83 -14.88 18.17
C ILE A 255 9.90 -14.26 17.14
N GLY A 256 8.65 -14.00 17.53
CA GLY A 256 7.69 -13.28 16.69
C GLY A 256 7.95 -11.77 16.70
N LEU A 257 8.13 -11.18 15.51
CA LEU A 257 8.43 -9.75 15.31
C LEU A 257 7.59 -9.19 14.17
N GLN A 258 6.29 -9.43 14.21
CA GLN A 258 5.39 -9.20 13.07
C GLN A 258 4.87 -7.76 12.95
N ASP A 259 5.20 -6.86 13.88
CA ASP A 259 4.77 -5.45 13.88
C ASP A 259 5.81 -4.54 14.57
N PHE A 260 6.13 -3.39 13.97
CA PHE A 260 6.99 -2.33 14.55
C PHE A 260 6.27 -1.00 14.76
N GLN A 261 4.93 -1.01 14.73
CA GLN A 261 4.07 0.10 15.14
C GLN A 261 3.06 -0.37 16.21
N PRO A 262 3.52 -0.99 17.30
CA PRO A 262 2.63 -1.55 18.30
C PRO A 262 1.79 -0.48 18.98
N ASP A 263 0.56 -0.83 19.32
CA ASP A 263 -0.26 -0.10 20.29
C ASP A 263 0.24 -0.33 21.73
N ASP A 264 -0.46 0.21 22.73
CA ASP A 264 -0.05 0.08 24.13
C ASP A 264 0.07 -1.38 24.60
N ALA A 265 -0.78 -2.28 24.08
CA ALA A 265 -0.72 -3.69 24.38
C ALA A 265 0.51 -4.34 23.73
N GLY A 266 0.76 -4.07 22.45
CA GLY A 266 1.95 -4.55 21.75
C GLY A 266 3.26 -4.03 22.37
N VAL A 267 3.28 -2.81 22.90
CA VAL A 267 4.43 -2.26 23.64
C VAL A 267 4.71 -3.09 24.90
N ALA A 268 3.66 -3.53 25.60
CA ALA A 268 3.82 -4.42 26.75
C ALA A 268 4.35 -5.81 26.34
N GLU A 269 3.89 -6.36 25.21
CA GLU A 269 4.39 -7.62 24.66
C GLU A 269 5.89 -7.53 24.30
N PHE A 270 6.33 -6.45 23.65
CA PHE A 270 7.74 -6.22 23.36
C PHE A 270 8.59 -6.16 24.63
N LYS A 271 8.13 -5.46 25.67
CA LYS A 271 8.84 -5.39 26.95
C LYS A 271 8.94 -6.77 27.61
N GLN A 272 7.89 -7.57 27.54
CA GLN A 272 7.89 -8.93 28.06
C GLN A 272 8.87 -9.81 27.28
N LEU A 273 8.84 -9.75 25.95
CA LEU A 273 9.78 -10.44 25.07
C LEU A 273 11.23 -10.08 25.44
N TYR A 274 11.53 -8.80 25.62
CA TYR A 274 12.88 -8.34 25.98
C TYR A 274 13.34 -8.90 27.33
N ALA A 275 12.47 -8.88 28.34
CA ALA A 275 12.76 -9.44 29.64
C ALA A 275 13.02 -10.96 29.55
N GLU A 276 12.22 -11.68 28.77
CA GLU A 276 12.38 -13.13 28.58
C GLU A 276 13.68 -13.47 27.84
N VAL A 277 13.97 -12.79 26.73
CA VAL A 277 15.19 -12.99 25.96
C VAL A 277 16.43 -12.65 26.79
N ALA A 278 16.38 -11.59 27.60
CA ALA A 278 17.47 -11.23 28.50
C ALA A 278 17.69 -12.31 29.58
N ALA A 279 16.62 -12.82 30.18
CA ALA A 279 16.69 -13.86 31.22
C ALA A 279 17.23 -15.19 30.66
N ARG A 280 16.88 -15.52 29.41
CA ARG A 280 17.27 -16.77 28.75
C ARG A 280 18.47 -16.63 27.83
N ARG A 281 19.16 -15.49 27.88
CA ARG A 281 20.22 -15.16 26.92
C ARG A 281 21.31 -16.22 26.82
N GLU A 282 21.77 -16.77 27.95
CA GLU A 282 22.80 -17.81 27.93
C GLU A 282 22.32 -19.12 27.31
N GLU A 283 21.05 -19.49 27.50
CA GLU A 283 20.43 -20.63 26.82
C GLU A 283 20.36 -20.38 25.30
N LEU A 284 19.88 -19.21 24.89
CA LEU A 284 19.72 -18.83 23.48
C LEU A 284 21.05 -18.80 22.71
N LYS A 285 22.17 -18.48 23.37
CA LYS A 285 23.50 -18.56 22.75
C LYS A 285 23.92 -19.98 22.38
N HIS A 286 23.41 -20.98 23.11
CA HIS A 286 23.70 -22.39 22.89
C HIS A 286 22.56 -23.11 22.16
N ALA A 287 21.54 -22.37 21.71
CA ALA A 287 20.46 -22.91 20.91
C ALA A 287 20.98 -23.50 19.60
N THR A 288 20.35 -24.60 19.17
CA THR A 288 20.54 -25.17 17.83
C THR A 288 20.18 -24.15 16.75
N ALA A 289 19.08 -23.40 16.95
CA ALA A 289 18.67 -22.34 16.04
C ALA A 289 17.82 -21.28 16.75
N LEU A 290 17.94 -20.04 16.28
CA LEU A 290 17.05 -18.93 16.61
C LEU A 290 16.40 -18.41 15.32
N VAL A 291 15.08 -18.47 15.25
CA VAL A 291 14.27 -18.03 14.11
C VAL A 291 13.63 -16.69 14.47
N LEU A 292 13.91 -15.66 13.68
CA LEU A 292 13.23 -14.37 13.78
C LEU A 292 12.10 -14.33 12.75
N ASP A 293 10.85 -14.34 13.21
CA ASP A 293 9.68 -14.31 12.32
C ASP A 293 9.23 -12.88 12.08
N LEU A 294 9.69 -12.32 10.97
CA LEU A 294 9.34 -10.97 10.48
C LEU A 294 8.21 -11.00 9.45
N ARG A 295 7.56 -12.16 9.21
CA ARG A 295 6.41 -12.20 8.30
C ARG A 295 5.31 -11.28 8.84
N ARG A 296 4.55 -10.65 7.95
CA ARG A 296 3.58 -9.57 8.25
C ARG A 296 4.17 -8.23 8.72
N ASN A 297 5.47 -8.13 9.01
CA ASN A 297 6.07 -6.85 9.40
C ASN A 297 6.18 -5.93 8.17
N ASN A 298 5.53 -4.76 8.24
CA ASN A 298 5.50 -3.76 7.17
C ASN A 298 6.38 -2.53 7.48
N GLY A 299 7.31 -2.66 8.42
CA GLY A 299 8.14 -1.58 8.92
C GLY A 299 7.52 -0.86 10.12
N GLY A 300 8.10 0.28 10.48
CA GLY A 300 7.75 1.01 11.68
C GLY A 300 8.99 1.59 12.36
N SER A 301 9.00 1.61 13.69
CA SER A 301 10.16 2.08 14.45
C SER A 301 11.25 1.02 14.50
N SER A 302 12.45 1.38 14.06
CA SER A 302 13.63 0.51 14.13
C SER A 302 14.05 0.18 15.57
N VAL A 303 13.67 1.00 16.55
CA VAL A 303 13.95 0.79 17.99
C VAL A 303 13.57 -0.62 18.43
N TRP A 304 12.41 -1.15 17.97
CA TRP A 304 11.94 -2.46 18.43
C TRP A 304 12.87 -3.60 18.02
N SER A 305 13.44 -3.52 16.82
CA SER A 305 14.43 -4.49 16.34
C SER A 305 15.80 -4.26 16.97
N HIS A 306 16.18 -2.99 17.16
CA HIS A 306 17.50 -2.62 17.68
C HIS A 306 17.66 -3.05 19.14
N ASP A 307 16.66 -2.80 19.98
CA ASP A 307 16.70 -3.16 21.40
C ASP A 307 16.81 -4.68 21.58
N LEU A 308 16.04 -5.46 20.81
CA LEU A 308 16.16 -6.93 20.82
C LEU A 308 17.55 -7.39 20.38
N ALA A 309 18.07 -6.79 19.31
CA ALA A 309 19.39 -7.10 18.76
C ALA A 309 20.51 -6.81 19.78
N GLU A 310 20.42 -5.70 20.51
CA GLU A 310 21.34 -5.39 21.60
C GLU A 310 21.27 -6.42 22.74
N ILE A 311 20.08 -6.93 23.08
CA ILE A 311 19.93 -7.97 24.12
C ILE A 311 20.58 -9.28 23.64
N LEU A 312 20.33 -9.71 22.41
CA LEU A 312 20.86 -10.95 21.87
C LEU A 312 22.39 -10.88 21.70
N TRP A 313 22.86 -9.92 20.90
CA TRP A 313 24.26 -9.88 20.45
C TRP A 313 25.15 -8.97 21.30
N GLY A 314 24.58 -8.07 22.09
CA GLY A 314 25.31 -7.12 22.93
C GLY A 314 25.61 -5.80 22.20
N LYS A 315 25.60 -4.69 22.95
CA LYS A 315 25.81 -3.33 22.43
C LYS A 315 27.11 -3.15 21.64
N SER A 316 28.20 -3.76 22.10
CA SER A 316 29.49 -3.67 21.39
C SER A 316 29.44 -4.35 20.02
N ALA A 317 28.78 -5.50 19.93
CA ALA A 317 28.62 -6.23 18.67
C ALA A 317 27.72 -5.47 17.68
N MET A 318 26.70 -4.78 18.20
CA MET A 318 25.84 -3.88 17.41
C MET A 318 26.62 -2.65 16.93
N ALA A 319 27.30 -1.94 17.83
CA ALA A 319 28.10 -0.74 17.49
C ALA A 319 29.20 -1.04 16.45
N SER A 320 29.84 -2.21 16.52
CA SER A 320 30.85 -2.62 15.53
C SER A 320 30.29 -2.92 14.13
N ARG A 321 28.98 -3.18 14.03
CA ARG A 321 28.25 -3.48 12.79
C ARG A 321 27.47 -2.29 12.28
N ASP A 322 27.37 -1.24 13.07
CA ASP A 322 26.72 -0.01 12.69
C ASP A 322 27.58 0.63 11.59
N ARG A 323 27.21 0.35 10.34
CA ARG A 323 27.71 1.07 9.18
C ARG A 323 27.01 2.42 9.24
N SER A 324 27.58 3.34 10.01
CA SER A 324 27.05 4.67 10.15
C SER A 324 26.90 5.31 8.77
N SER A 325 25.67 5.42 8.26
CA SER A 325 25.15 6.78 8.06
C SER A 325 24.49 7.15 9.38
N ALA A 326 25.28 7.63 10.34
CA ALA A 326 24.78 8.11 11.65
C ALA A 326 23.84 9.32 11.51
N HIS A 327 23.55 9.73 10.28
CA HIS A 327 22.85 10.92 9.89
C HIS A 327 21.91 10.57 8.73
N VAL A 328 20.65 11.01 8.86
CA VAL A 328 19.78 11.17 7.70
C VAL A 328 20.19 12.47 7.06
N ASP A 329 20.73 12.42 5.85
CA ASP A 329 21.13 13.62 5.13
C ASP A 329 19.89 14.36 4.62
N TRP A 330 19.72 15.58 5.12
CA TRP A 330 18.71 16.51 4.63
C TRP A 330 19.41 17.60 3.83
N ARG A 331 18.94 17.84 2.60
CA ARG A 331 19.34 19.05 1.89
C ARG A 331 18.69 20.25 2.56
N ALA A 332 19.50 21.17 3.10
CA ALA A 332 19.03 22.47 3.56
C ALA A 332 18.66 23.34 2.34
N SER A 333 17.42 23.21 1.88
CA SER A 333 16.84 24.01 0.79
C SER A 333 15.72 24.92 1.33
N PRO A 334 15.33 25.98 0.62
CA PRO A 334 14.17 26.79 1.01
C PRO A 334 12.88 25.95 1.20
N GLY A 335 12.72 24.87 0.42
CA GLY A 335 11.59 23.94 0.54
C GLY A 335 11.67 23.01 1.76
N ASN A 336 12.87 22.63 2.19
CA ASN A 336 13.09 21.68 3.30
C ASN A 336 13.27 22.36 4.66
N THR A 337 13.78 23.60 4.68
CA THR A 337 14.14 24.31 5.92
C THR A 337 12.97 24.42 6.92
N PRO A 338 11.70 24.69 6.50
CA PRO A 338 10.56 24.68 7.43
C PRO A 338 10.24 23.30 8.01
N MET A 339 10.53 22.21 7.28
CA MET A 339 10.28 20.83 7.72
C MET A 339 11.36 20.38 8.71
N SER A 340 12.64 20.67 8.44
CA SER A 340 13.75 20.39 9.35
C SER A 340 13.59 21.08 10.70
N GLN A 341 13.09 22.33 10.74
CA GLN A 341 12.81 23.08 11.97
C GLN A 341 11.62 22.54 12.78
N ARG A 342 10.68 21.81 12.16
CA ARG A 342 9.56 21.15 12.85
C ARG A 342 9.98 19.78 13.39
N SER A 343 10.75 19.01 12.62
CA SER A 343 11.28 17.72 13.05
C SER A 343 12.23 17.86 14.24
N SER A 344 13.06 18.91 14.27
CA SER A 344 13.96 19.20 15.40
C SER A 344 13.25 19.62 16.70
N ARG A 345 11.94 19.95 16.66
CA ARG A 345 11.13 20.23 17.85
C ARG A 345 10.43 18.98 18.41
N ASN A 346 10.41 17.87 17.66
CA ASN A 346 9.65 16.66 17.97
C ASN A 346 10.53 15.40 18.14
N THR A 347 11.85 15.52 18.30
CA THR A 347 12.75 14.37 18.50
C THR A 347 12.62 13.76 19.89
N ALA A 348 11.55 12.97 20.07
CA ALA A 348 11.51 11.73 20.82
C ALA A 348 10.57 10.78 20.03
N GLY A 349 11.15 9.93 19.18
CA GLY A 349 10.43 8.95 18.37
C GLY A 349 10.42 9.26 16.88
N SER A 350 11.03 8.36 16.10
CA SER A 350 11.15 8.39 14.64
C SER A 350 9.87 8.86 13.94
N ALA A 351 9.90 10.04 13.31
CA ALA A 351 8.84 10.52 12.43
C ALA A 351 9.28 10.33 10.98
N MET A 352 9.01 9.15 10.43
CA MET A 352 9.09 8.88 9.00
C MET A 352 7.96 9.65 8.31
N ARG A 353 8.29 10.69 7.54
CA ARG A 353 7.32 11.39 6.67
C ARG A 353 7.76 11.28 5.22
N MET A 354 6.94 10.54 4.48
CA MET A 354 6.97 10.36 3.02
C MET A 354 7.13 11.71 2.31
N TRP A 355 8.06 11.80 1.35
CA TRP A 355 8.19 12.96 0.48
C TRP A 355 6.94 13.07 -0.39
N ARG A 356 6.16 14.15 -0.22
CA ARG A 356 4.98 14.44 -1.04
C ARG A 356 5.31 15.59 -1.98
N VAL A 357 5.56 15.29 -3.25
CA VAL A 357 5.54 16.30 -4.31
C VAL A 357 4.09 16.40 -4.81
N THR A 358 3.36 17.42 -4.35
CA THR A 358 2.00 17.70 -4.83
C THR A 358 2.06 18.63 -6.05
N SER A 359 1.39 18.27 -7.14
CA SER A 359 1.26 19.11 -8.33
C SER A 359 0.63 20.48 -8.00
N PRO A 360 1.08 21.62 -8.57
CA PRO A 360 0.61 22.96 -8.20
C PRO A 360 -0.80 23.34 -8.68
N ARG A 361 -1.52 22.49 -9.41
CA ARG A 361 -2.75 22.87 -10.14
C ARG A 361 -4.08 22.45 -9.52
N LEU A 362 -4.18 22.26 -8.20
CA LEU A 362 -5.47 21.97 -7.57
C LEU A 362 -5.83 23.03 -6.52
N PRO A 363 -7.04 23.61 -6.58
CA PRO A 363 -7.47 24.61 -5.62
C PRO A 363 -7.52 23.99 -4.22
N ARG A 364 -6.93 24.69 -3.25
CA ARG A 364 -7.15 24.42 -1.83
C ARG A 364 -8.62 24.71 -1.53
N VAL A 365 -9.44 23.69 -1.56
CA VAL A 365 -10.73 23.72 -0.87
C VAL A 365 -10.73 22.51 0.03
N TRP A 366 -10.49 22.73 1.32
CA TRP A 366 -11.34 22.13 2.35
C TRP A 366 -11.23 22.93 3.66
N ASN A 367 -12.41 23.34 4.10
CA ASN A 367 -12.73 24.00 5.36
C ASN A 367 -12.87 22.89 6.43
N PRO A 368 -12.42 23.08 7.69
CA PRO A 368 -12.39 22.02 8.67
C PRO A 368 -13.76 21.82 9.32
N HIS A 369 -14.26 20.58 9.28
CA HIS A 369 -15.11 20.00 10.33
C HIS A 369 -14.62 18.60 10.64
#